data_AF-A0A9E4Q287-F1
#
_entry.id   AF-A0A9E4Q287-F1
#
_cell.length_a   1.000
_cell.length_b   1.000
_cell.length_c   1.000
_cell.angle_alpha   90.00
_cell.angle_beta   90.00
_cell.angle_gamma   90.00
#
_symmetry.space_group_name_H-M   'P 1'
#
loop_
_entity.id
_entity.type
_entity.pdbx_description
1 polymer ?
#
loop_
_entity_poly.entity_id
_entity_poly.type
_entity_poly.pdbx_seq_one_letter_code
_entity_poly.pdbx_strand_id
1 'polypeptide(L)'
;ENTAAAVLNDDELGKIIAINSELSEDEGQAIHMLAVDCALFTPNESVKPLTVQRLIDIEVIRGIVGKMFIMSSPANLGKSELEALRNAGVAGLVINLDAAEDIAKTREAIDSLPRRPDSSRGGMMAQAPTAGFAAFAASSDPDPEQEEEEEEE
;
A
#
# COMPACT_ATOMS: atom_id res chain seq x y z
N GLU A 1 19.75 -0.99 -8.46
CA GLU A 1 20.38 -1.95 -7.52
C GLU A 1 21.09 -3.06 -8.31
N ASN A 2 22.16 -3.67 -7.77
CA ASN A 2 22.93 -4.76 -8.42
C ASN A 2 22.67 -6.14 -7.78
N THR A 3 21.52 -6.32 -7.14
CA THR A 3 21.12 -7.58 -6.48
C THR A 3 20.71 -8.62 -7.52
N ALA A 4 21.04 -9.90 -7.30
CA ALA A 4 20.71 -10.97 -8.22
C ALA A 4 19.19 -11.20 -8.29
N ALA A 5 18.63 -11.24 -9.51
CA ALA A 5 17.19 -11.46 -9.73
C ALA A 5 16.70 -12.81 -9.18
N ALA A 6 17.58 -13.81 -9.02
CA ALA A 6 17.24 -15.11 -8.43
C ALA A 6 16.65 -15.00 -7.01
N VAL A 7 17.00 -13.95 -6.26
CA VAL A 7 16.46 -13.70 -4.91
C VAL A 7 14.94 -13.51 -4.95
N LEU A 8 14.39 -12.98 -6.05
CA LEU A 8 12.93 -12.78 -6.16
C LEU A 8 12.14 -14.10 -6.19
N ASN A 9 12.78 -15.21 -6.56
CA ASN A 9 12.15 -16.52 -6.64
C ASN A 9 12.30 -17.34 -5.34
N ASP A 10 12.97 -16.81 -4.32
CA ASP A 10 13.12 -17.48 -3.03
C ASP A 10 11.94 -17.11 -2.12
N ASP A 11 11.00 -18.04 -1.94
CA ASP A 11 9.79 -17.81 -1.13
C ASP A 11 10.04 -17.90 0.38
N GLU A 12 11.23 -18.33 0.82
CA GLU A 12 11.59 -18.38 2.25
C GLU A 12 12.10 -17.03 2.78
N LEU A 13 12.37 -16.07 1.88
CA LEU A 13 12.91 -14.76 2.21
C LEU A 13 11.88 -13.65 2.08
N GLY A 14 11.79 -12.80 3.12
CA GLY A 14 11.12 -11.51 3.04
C GLY A 14 11.96 -10.50 2.23
N LYS A 15 11.36 -9.89 1.22
CA LYS A 15 12.05 -9.02 0.25
C LYS A 15 11.60 -7.58 0.44
N ILE A 16 12.56 -6.72 0.76
CA ILE A 16 12.37 -5.27 0.88
C ILE A 16 13.16 -4.58 -0.23
N ILE A 17 12.49 -3.76 -1.03
CA ILE A 17 13.14 -2.94 -2.06
C ILE A 17 13.43 -1.53 -1.51
N ALA A 18 14.63 -1.02 -1.74
CA ALA A 18 14.98 0.35 -1.35
C ALA A 18 14.62 1.33 -2.47
N ILE A 19 13.91 2.40 -2.12
CA ILE A 19 13.46 3.44 -3.05
C ILE A 19 13.77 4.83 -2.49
N ASN A 20 13.81 5.83 -3.36
CA ASN A 20 14.07 7.22 -3.01
C ASN A 20 13.05 8.17 -3.65
N SER A 21 13.27 9.48 -3.52
CA SER A 21 12.34 10.51 -4.01
C SER A 21 12.33 10.69 -5.53
N GLU A 22 13.24 10.04 -6.25
CA GLU A 22 13.38 10.16 -7.72
C GLU A 22 12.64 9.05 -8.47
N LEU A 23 11.93 8.17 -7.74
CA LEU A 23 11.18 7.06 -8.31
C LEU A 23 10.12 7.58 -9.29
N SER A 24 10.22 7.15 -10.54
CA SER A 24 9.20 7.45 -11.56
C SER A 24 7.94 6.59 -11.39
N GLU A 25 6.85 7.01 -12.03
CA GLU A 25 5.58 6.27 -12.02
C GLU A 25 5.73 4.87 -12.64
N ASP A 26 6.45 4.77 -13.76
CA ASP A 26 6.73 3.51 -14.46
C ASP A 26 7.55 2.55 -13.58
N GLU A 27 8.57 3.07 -12.90
CA GLU A 27 9.39 2.25 -11.98
C GLU A 27 8.58 1.77 -10.79
N GLY A 28 7.79 2.63 -10.16
CA GLY A 28 6.97 2.20 -9.03
C GLY A 28 5.87 1.21 -9.44
N GLN A 29 5.29 1.35 -10.64
CA GLN A 29 4.38 0.35 -11.19
C GLN A 29 5.11 -0.98 -11.47
N ALA A 30 6.34 -0.95 -11.97
CA ALA A 30 7.14 -2.14 -12.14
C ALA A 30 7.41 -2.82 -10.78
N ILE A 31 7.76 -2.06 -9.75
CA ILE A 31 7.95 -2.54 -8.37
C ILE A 31 6.66 -3.19 -7.83
N HIS A 32 5.50 -2.59 -8.09
CA HIS A 32 4.22 -3.15 -7.68
C HIS A 32 4.00 -4.57 -8.22
N MET A 33 4.44 -4.82 -9.46
CA MET A 33 4.31 -6.12 -10.13
C MET A 33 5.37 -7.14 -9.69
N LEU A 34 6.46 -6.71 -9.04
CA LEU A 34 7.49 -7.61 -8.54
C LEU A 34 7.03 -8.36 -7.29
N ALA A 35 7.61 -9.56 -7.09
CA ALA A 35 7.46 -10.37 -5.89
C ALA A 35 8.29 -9.81 -4.73
N VAL A 36 8.00 -8.57 -4.34
CA VAL A 36 8.54 -7.89 -3.15
C VAL A 36 7.42 -7.66 -2.14
N ASP A 37 7.76 -7.76 -0.86
CA ASP A 37 6.81 -7.66 0.25
C ASP A 37 6.64 -6.22 0.74
N CYS A 38 7.73 -5.45 0.68
CA CYS A 38 7.79 -4.12 1.28
C CYS A 38 8.71 -3.19 0.48
N ALA A 39 8.39 -1.89 0.53
CA ALA A 39 9.27 -0.84 0.06
C ALA A 39 9.80 -0.02 1.24
N LEU A 40 11.11 0.15 1.27
CA LEU A 40 11.83 1.05 2.16
C LEU A 40 12.11 2.36 1.44
N PHE A 41 11.35 3.39 1.78
CA PHE A 41 11.55 4.73 1.26
C PHE A 41 12.59 5.48 2.08
N THR A 42 13.62 5.97 1.39
CA THR A 42 14.61 6.88 1.97
C THR A 42 14.48 8.23 1.28
N PRO A 43 13.91 9.25 1.97
CA PRO A 43 13.81 10.59 1.44
C PRO A 43 15.20 11.17 1.12
N ASN A 44 15.34 11.87 -0.01
CA ASN A 44 16.60 12.53 -0.38
C ASN A 44 16.94 13.69 0.57
N GLU A 45 15.91 14.31 1.14
CA GLU A 45 16.03 15.43 2.07
C GLU A 45 15.47 15.06 3.44
N SER A 46 15.88 15.81 4.47
CA SER A 46 15.32 15.63 5.80
C SER A 46 13.80 15.74 5.78
N VAL A 47 13.13 14.78 6.42
CA VAL A 47 11.68 14.79 6.65
C VAL A 47 11.26 15.97 7.54
N LYS A 48 12.21 16.57 8.27
CA LYS A 48 11.96 17.70 9.16
C LYS A 48 12.24 19.05 8.49
N PRO A 49 11.35 20.05 8.66
CA PRO A 49 10.05 19.97 9.34
C PRO A 49 9.02 19.17 8.52
N LEU A 50 8.16 18.40 9.19
CA LEU A 50 7.09 17.66 8.52
C LEU A 50 5.97 18.62 8.09
N THR A 51 6.00 19.04 6.83
CA THR A 51 4.98 19.91 6.23
C THR A 51 3.92 19.10 5.47
N VAL A 52 2.80 19.74 5.15
CA VAL A 52 1.76 19.14 4.28
C VAL A 52 2.34 18.76 2.92
N GLN A 53 3.23 19.58 2.35
CA GLN A 53 3.91 19.25 1.10
C GLN A 53 4.71 17.95 1.22
N ARG A 54 5.47 17.77 2.30
CA ARG A 54 6.23 16.51 2.53
C ARG A 54 5.31 15.31 2.67
N LEU A 55 4.15 15.48 3.32
CA LEU A 55 3.14 14.41 3.39
C LEU A 55 2.57 14.07 2.01
N ILE A 56 2.32 15.06 1.16
CA ILE A 56 1.91 14.84 -0.23
C ILE A 56 2.99 14.06 -0.98
N ASP A 57 4.27 14.47 -0.86
CA ASP A 57 5.37 13.79 -1.53
C ASP A 57 5.48 12.31 -1.09
N ILE A 58 5.32 12.04 0.22
CA ILE A 58 5.29 10.68 0.78
C ILE A 58 4.09 9.89 0.23
N GLU A 59 2.90 10.49 0.18
CA GLU A 59 1.67 9.87 -0.32
C GLU A 59 1.79 9.49 -1.81
N VAL A 60 2.40 10.36 -2.62
CA VAL A 60 2.65 10.13 -4.05
C VAL A 60 3.55 8.91 -4.23
N ILE A 61 4.71 8.89 -3.58
CA ILE A 61 5.64 7.75 -3.70
C ILE A 61 5.00 6.46 -3.18
N ARG A 62 4.26 6.52 -2.07
CA ARG A 62 3.53 5.35 -1.54
C ARG A 62 2.48 4.85 -2.53
N GLY A 63 1.72 5.76 -3.13
CA GLY A 63 0.64 5.47 -4.06
C GLY A 63 1.12 4.72 -5.30
N ILE A 64 2.26 5.12 -5.86
CA ILE A 64 2.83 4.47 -7.05
C ILE A 64 3.32 3.04 -6.74
N VAL A 65 3.93 2.83 -5.57
CA VAL A 65 4.53 1.53 -5.23
C VAL A 65 3.48 0.47 -4.86
N GLY A 66 2.40 0.85 -4.17
CA GLY A 66 1.29 -0.05 -3.87
C GLY A 66 1.66 -1.30 -3.03
N LYS A 67 2.74 -1.25 -2.25
CA LYS A 67 3.18 -2.31 -1.31
C LYS A 67 3.18 -1.80 0.13
N MET A 68 3.47 -2.67 1.10
CA MET A 68 3.72 -2.22 2.47
C MET A 68 4.86 -1.19 2.46
N PHE A 69 4.64 -0.03 3.08
CA PHE A 69 5.54 1.10 2.95
C PHE A 69 6.16 1.46 4.30
N ILE A 70 7.47 1.33 4.39
CA ILE A 70 8.25 1.78 5.55
C ILE A 70 9.16 2.92 5.12
N MET A 71 9.49 3.81 6.04
CA MET A 71 10.24 5.02 5.72
C MET A 71 11.42 5.24 6.67
N SER A 72 12.56 5.63 6.11
CA SER A 72 13.71 6.12 6.89
C SER A 72 13.41 7.50 7.47
N SER A 73 13.69 7.70 8.75
CA SER A 73 13.37 8.94 9.45
C SER A 73 14.38 9.29 10.55
N PRO A 74 14.59 10.59 10.85
CA PRO A 74 15.43 10.99 11.98
C PRO A 74 14.85 10.55 13.33
N ALA A 75 15.73 10.32 14.32
CA ALA A 75 15.37 9.79 15.65
C ALA A 75 14.39 10.63 16.47
N ASN A 76 14.29 11.93 16.19
CA ASN A 76 13.65 12.88 17.08
C ASN A 76 12.22 13.25 16.67
N LEU A 77 11.45 12.38 15.98
CA LEU A 77 10.07 12.70 15.59
C LEU A 77 9.17 12.91 16.81
N GLY A 78 8.39 13.99 16.82
CA GLY A 78 7.39 14.27 17.84
C GLY A 78 6.11 13.46 17.66
N LYS A 79 5.26 13.41 18.70
CA LYS A 79 3.99 12.66 18.70
C LYS A 79 3.07 13.02 17.52
N SER A 80 2.93 14.32 17.22
CA SER A 80 2.10 14.80 16.10
C SER A 80 2.66 14.40 14.74
N GLU A 81 3.98 14.38 14.60
CA GLU A 81 4.66 13.96 13.37
C GLU A 81 4.49 12.45 13.15
N LEU A 82 4.67 11.64 14.21
CA LEU A 82 4.41 10.20 14.18
C LEU A 82 2.96 9.88 13.82
N GLU A 83 2.01 10.60 14.40
CA GLU A 83 0.59 10.45 14.10
C GLU A 83 0.28 10.79 12.64
N ALA A 84 0.84 11.89 12.12
CA ALA A 84 0.66 12.30 10.74
C ALA A 84 1.22 11.26 9.75
N LEU A 85 2.42 10.76 9.97
CA LEU A 85 3.04 9.73 9.12
C LEU A 85 2.24 8.42 9.13
N ARG A 86 1.77 7.99 10.31
CA ARG A 86 0.92 6.81 10.42
C ARG A 86 -0.40 6.99 9.68
N ASN A 87 -1.02 8.15 9.79
CA ASN A 87 -2.29 8.46 9.11
C ASN A 87 -2.08 8.51 7.58
N ALA A 88 -0.91 8.98 7.12
CA ALA A 88 -0.44 8.89 5.73
C ALA A 88 -0.01 7.48 5.29
N GLY A 89 -0.38 6.42 6.02
CA GLY A 89 -0.17 5.06 5.58
C GLY A 89 1.24 4.51 5.68
N VAL A 90 2.17 5.21 6.35
CA VAL A 90 3.49 4.67 6.69
C VAL A 90 3.30 3.56 7.73
N ALA A 91 3.70 2.34 7.37
CA ALA A 91 3.53 1.14 8.19
C ALA A 91 4.64 0.98 9.25
N GLY A 92 5.81 1.56 9.01
CA GLY A 92 6.95 1.47 9.90
C GLY A 92 7.97 2.56 9.64
N LEU A 93 8.78 2.86 10.66
CA LEU A 93 9.86 3.83 10.58
C LEU A 93 11.19 3.13 10.83
N VAL A 94 12.16 3.40 9.96
CA VAL A 94 13.56 2.99 10.14
C VAL A 94 14.31 4.19 10.69
N ILE A 95 14.86 4.05 11.88
CA ILE A 95 15.49 5.15 12.61
C ILE A 95 16.92 4.74 12.97
N ASN A 96 17.89 5.57 12.61
CA ASN A 96 19.23 5.46 13.16
C ASN A 96 19.25 6.12 14.54
N LEU A 97 19.50 5.32 15.57
CA LEU A 97 19.57 5.75 16.95
C LEU A 97 21.02 5.79 17.41
N ASP A 98 21.41 6.87 18.08
CA ASP A 98 22.75 7.02 18.63
C ASP A 98 22.90 6.33 20.00
N ALA A 99 21.79 6.18 20.74
CA ALA A 99 21.76 5.57 22.07
C ALA A 99 20.61 4.55 22.22
N ALA A 100 20.88 3.47 22.95
CA ALA A 100 19.90 2.41 23.21
C ALA A 100 18.68 2.90 24.02
N GLU A 101 18.85 3.93 24.85
CA GLU A 101 17.77 4.54 25.65
C GLU A 101 16.67 5.18 24.78
N ASP A 102 17.03 5.63 23.58
CA ASP A 102 16.09 6.28 22.66
C ASP A 102 15.13 5.28 21.98
N ILE A 103 15.47 3.98 22.00
CA ILE A 103 14.57 2.89 21.58
C ILE A 103 13.34 2.88 22.49
N ALA A 104 13.55 2.93 23.81
CA ALA A 104 12.46 2.84 24.80
C ALA A 104 11.52 4.05 24.69
N LYS A 105 12.07 5.26 24.55
CA LYS A 105 11.30 6.49 24.37
C LYS A 105 10.47 6.47 23.08
N THR A 106 11.07 6.02 21.97
CA THR A 106 10.38 5.94 20.68
C THR A 106 9.24 4.92 20.73
N ARG A 107 9.49 3.76 21.35
CA ARG A 107 8.45 2.75 21.56
C ARG A 107 7.29 3.28 22.39
N GLU A 108 7.58 3.94 23.51
CA GLU A 108 6.54 4.54 24.37
C GLU A 108 5.73 5.60 23.61
N ALA A 109 6.40 6.44 22.81
CA ALA A 109 5.74 7.44 21.98
C ALA A 109 4.75 6.78 20.98
N ILE A 110 5.17 5.70 20.31
CA ILE A 110 4.35 4.93 19.37
C ILE A 110 3.16 4.26 20.09
N ASP A 111 3.40 3.58 21.22
CA ASP A 111 2.37 2.89 22.00
C ASP A 111 1.33 3.89 22.58
N SER A 112 1.72 5.15 22.81
CA SER A 112 0.84 6.22 23.27
C SER A 112 -0.02 6.88 22.18
N LEU A 113 0.15 6.50 20.92
CA LEU A 113 -0.61 7.09 19.82
C LEU A 113 -2.09 6.63 19.87
N PRO A 114 -3.04 7.52 19.55
CA PRO A 114 -4.47 7.16 19.52
C PRO A 114 -4.69 6.03 18.51
N ARG A 115 -5.69 5.17 18.68
CA ARG A 115 -5.97 4.11 17.67
C ARG A 115 -6.12 4.75 16.28
N ARG A 116 -5.56 4.10 15.27
CA ARG A 116 -5.71 4.56 13.88
C ARG A 116 -7.21 4.59 13.57
N PRO A 117 -7.75 5.71 13.06
CA PRO A 117 -9.14 5.75 12.63
C PRO A 117 -9.34 4.69 11.54
N ASP A 118 -10.43 3.94 11.61
CA ASP A 118 -10.76 2.94 10.62
C ASP A 118 -11.08 3.63 9.29
N SER A 119 -10.17 3.57 8.33
CA SER A 119 -10.44 3.96 6.94
C SER A 119 -11.55 3.13 6.28
N SER A 120 -12.05 2.11 6.98
CA SER A 120 -13.12 1.19 6.57
C SER A 120 -14.53 1.61 6.99
N ARG A 121 -14.75 2.73 7.71
CA ARG A 121 -16.11 3.13 8.14
C ARG A 121 -16.52 4.54 7.73
N GLY A 122 -16.39 4.79 6.44
CA GLY A 122 -17.19 5.77 5.71
C GLY A 122 -17.46 5.19 4.33
N GLY A 123 -18.45 4.31 4.23
CA GLY A 123 -18.78 3.61 2.99
C GLY A 123 -19.10 4.58 1.86
N MET A 124 -18.09 4.93 1.07
CA MET A 124 -18.28 5.31 -0.32
C MET A 124 -17.95 4.07 -1.12
N MET A 125 -18.92 3.14 -1.20
CA MET A 125 -18.91 2.19 -2.31
C MET A 125 -18.80 3.02 -3.58
N ALA A 126 -17.87 2.66 -4.46
CA ALA A 126 -17.92 3.17 -5.83
C ALA A 126 -19.28 2.74 -6.39
N GLN A 127 -20.19 3.69 -6.59
CA GLN A 127 -21.41 3.43 -7.34
C GLN A 127 -21.01 3.35 -8.81
N ALA A 128 -20.73 2.14 -9.29
CA ALA A 128 -20.64 1.90 -10.72
C ALA A 128 -22.02 2.19 -11.34
N PRO A 129 -22.10 2.91 -12.47
CA PRO A 129 -23.35 3.05 -13.19
C PRO A 129 -23.85 1.66 -13.63
N THR A 130 -24.94 1.20 -13.02
CA THR A 130 -25.56 -0.11 -13.30
C THR A 130 -26.24 -0.17 -14.68
N ALA A 131 -26.26 0.92 -15.44
CA ALA A 131 -26.96 1.02 -16.71
C ALA A 131 -26.32 0.28 -17.89
N GLY A 132 -25.12 -0.30 -17.73
CA GLY A 132 -24.41 -1.01 -18.82
C GLY A 132 -24.10 -2.48 -18.58
N PHE A 133 -24.04 -2.94 -17.33
CA PHE A 133 -23.56 -4.31 -17.03
C PHE A 133 -24.65 -5.39 -17.19
N ALA A 134 -25.94 -5.01 -17.10
CA ALA A 134 -27.04 -5.94 -17.33
C ALA A 134 -27.14 -6.42 -18.79
N ALA A 135 -26.54 -5.70 -19.75
CA ALA A 135 -26.56 -6.09 -21.16
C ALA A 135 -25.59 -7.23 -21.49
N PHE A 136 -24.56 -7.47 -20.67
CA PHE A 136 -23.57 -8.53 -20.90
C PHE A 136 -23.83 -9.82 -20.11
N ALA A 137 -24.67 -9.77 -19.07
CA ALA A 137 -25.00 -10.95 -18.27
C ALA A 137 -26.19 -11.77 -18.82
N ALA A 138 -26.90 -11.26 -19.83
CA ALA A 138 -28.15 -11.85 -20.32
C ALA A 138 -27.98 -12.80 -21.53
N SER A 139 -26.78 -13.31 -21.81
CA SER A 139 -26.56 -14.22 -22.95
C SER A 139 -25.94 -15.57 -22.54
N SER A 140 -26.29 -16.09 -21.39
CA SER A 140 -25.88 -17.44 -20.98
C SER A 140 -26.96 -18.12 -20.17
N ASP A 141 -28.02 -18.55 -20.84
CA ASP A 141 -28.85 -19.66 -20.37
C ASP A 141 -28.86 -20.74 -21.46
N PRO A 142 -28.32 -21.94 -21.18
CA PRO A 142 -28.63 -23.14 -21.93
C PRO A 142 -29.72 -23.93 -21.18
N ASP A 143 -30.87 -24.19 -21.79
CA ASP A 143 -31.80 -25.22 -21.27
C ASP A 143 -32.79 -25.70 -22.35
N PRO A 144 -33.49 -26.85 -22.18
CA PRO A 144 -33.19 -28.09 -22.88
C PRO A 144 -34.46 -28.70 -23.54
N GLU A 145 -34.30 -29.88 -24.15
CA GLU A 145 -35.33 -30.91 -24.45
C GLU A 145 -36.58 -30.51 -25.27
N GLN A 146 -36.59 -30.93 -26.55
CA GLN A 146 -37.81 -31.05 -27.36
C GLN A 146 -38.56 -32.32 -26.93
N GLU A 147 -39.72 -32.16 -26.29
CA GLU A 147 -40.72 -33.23 -26.17
C GLU A 147 -41.53 -33.30 -27.48
N GLU A 148 -41.51 -34.47 -28.10
CA GLU A 148 -42.33 -34.84 -29.26
C GLU A 148 -43.80 -35.01 -28.79
N GLU A 149 -44.74 -34.26 -29.36
CA GLU A 149 -46.17 -34.57 -29.26
C GLU A 149 -46.65 -35.23 -30.57
N GLU A 150 -47.05 -36.50 -30.46
CA GLU A 150 -47.83 -37.24 -31.46
C GLU A 150 -49.26 -36.68 -31.51
N GLU A 151 -49.72 -36.22 -32.68
CA GLU A 151 -51.14 -35.93 -32.94
C GLU A 151 -51.82 -37.14 -33.61
N GLU A 152 -52.83 -37.70 -32.92
CA GLU A 152 -53.83 -38.63 -33.49
C GLU A 152 -54.89 -37.86 -34.28
N GLU A 153 -55.11 -38.23 -35.55
CA GLU A 153 -56.44 -38.36 -36.18
C GLU A 153 -56.42 -39.33 -37.38
#